data_AF-A0A392MNT4-F1
#
_entry.id   AF-A0A392MNT4-F1
#
_cell.length_a   1.000
_cell.length_b   1.000
_cell.length_c   1.000
_cell.angle_alpha   90.00
_cell.angle_beta   90.00
_cell.angle_gamma   90.00
#
_symmetry.space_group_name_H-M   'P 1'
#
loop_
_entity.id
_entity.type
_entity.pdbx_description
1 polymer ?
#
loop_
_entity_poly.entity_id
_entity_poly.type
_entity_poly.pdbx_seq_one_letter_code
_entity_poly.pdbx_strand_id
1 'polypeptide(L)'
;MHLDYLLYTNVTVSVSDEDDDEDDTEALLAELEQIKKERAEEKMRKERQQQEEDLKVKEAELMRGNPLINNPTSFNVKRRWDDDVVFKNQAR
;
A
#
# COMPACT_ATOMS: atom_id res chain seq x y z
N MET A 1 10.02 -1.23 0.84
CA MET A 1 10.58 -2.49 0.29
C MET A 1 10.54 -3.54 1.39
N HIS A 2 9.34 -3.91 1.84
CA HIS A 2 9.13 -4.66 3.08
C HIS A 2 8.65 -6.08 2.74
N LEU A 3 9.61 -7.00 2.72
CA LEU A 3 9.49 -8.36 3.25
C LEU A 3 8.35 -9.29 2.76
N ASP A 4 8.26 -9.53 1.45
CA ASP A 4 7.54 -10.70 0.91
C ASP A 4 8.44 -11.95 0.79
N TYR A 5 9.70 -11.87 1.23
CA TYR A 5 10.72 -12.92 1.01
C TYR A 5 10.75 -14.03 2.08
N LEU A 6 9.90 -13.98 3.10
CA LEU A 6 9.97 -14.89 4.25
C LEU A 6 9.03 -16.11 4.18
N LEU A 7 8.20 -16.26 3.15
CA LEU A 7 7.22 -17.36 3.09
C LEU A 7 7.68 -18.56 2.23
N TYR A 8 8.80 -18.46 1.50
CA TYR A 8 9.19 -19.50 0.54
C TYR A 8 10.43 -20.33 0.92
N THR A 9 11.07 -20.08 2.06
CA THR A 9 12.39 -20.67 2.35
C THR A 9 12.42 -21.77 3.42
N ASN A 10 11.28 -22.17 4.00
CA ASN A 10 11.27 -23.19 5.07
C ASN A 10 10.41 -24.41 4.76
N VAL A 11 10.49 -24.95 3.53
CA VAL A 11 9.99 -26.29 3.22
C VAL A 11 11.09 -27.08 2.54
N THR A 12 12.12 -27.44 3.31
CA THR A 12 12.99 -28.56 2.95
C THR A 12 12.37 -29.82 3.54
N VAL A 13 11.40 -30.39 2.84
CA VAL A 13 10.89 -31.73 3.16
C VAL A 13 11.97 -32.72 2.72
N SER A 14 12.65 -33.31 3.70
CA SER A 14 13.52 -34.47 3.50
C SER A 14 12.64 -35.65 3.12
N VAL A 15 12.52 -35.93 1.82
CA VAL A 15 11.93 -37.17 1.31
C VAL A 15 12.86 -38.31 1.70
N SER A 16 12.41 -39.16 2.63
CA SER A 16 13.07 -40.39 3.02
C SER A 16 12.05 -41.52 2.91
N ASP A 17 12.30 -42.37 1.92
CA ASP A 17 11.81 -43.73 1.65
C ASP A 17 10.31 -44.03 1.72
N GLU A 18 9.77 -44.32 0.54
CA GLU A 18 8.49 -44.97 0.23
C GLU A 18 8.51 -46.43 0.74
N ASP A 19 7.56 -46.84 1.60
CA ASP A 19 6.64 -47.98 1.35
C ASP A 19 5.61 -48.13 2.49
N ASP A 20 4.35 -48.34 2.10
CA ASP A 20 3.22 -48.87 2.91
C ASP A 20 2.50 -47.93 3.90
N ASP A 21 1.67 -47.03 3.36
CA ASP A 21 0.28 -46.76 3.81
C ASP A 21 -0.32 -45.67 2.89
N GLU A 22 -0.63 -46.03 1.64
CA GLU A 22 -1.14 -45.11 0.60
C GLU A 22 -2.40 -44.35 1.05
N ASP A 23 -3.24 -44.96 1.90
CA ASP A 23 -4.44 -44.36 2.53
C ASP A 23 -4.10 -43.23 3.53
N ASP A 24 -3.06 -43.41 4.36
CA ASP A 24 -2.60 -42.37 5.30
C ASP A 24 -1.98 -41.18 4.55
N THR A 25 -1.29 -41.44 3.43
CA THR A 25 -0.74 -40.36 2.59
C THR A 25 -1.83 -39.58 1.85
N GLU A 26 -2.89 -40.24 1.39
CA GLU A 26 -4.02 -39.60 0.73
C GLU A 26 -4.82 -38.71 1.71
N ALA A 27 -5.04 -39.20 2.94
CA ALA A 27 -5.67 -38.43 4.01
C ALA A 27 -4.90 -37.14 4.34
N LEU A 28 -3.57 -37.23 4.45
CA LEU A 28 -2.72 -36.06 4.72
C LEU A 28 -2.69 -35.04 3.58
N LEU A 29 -2.73 -35.49 2.33
CA LEU A 29 -2.79 -34.61 1.16
C LEU A 29 -4.12 -33.85 1.08
N ALA A 30 -5.24 -34.52 1.38
CA ALA A 30 -6.56 -33.91 1.41
C ALA A 30 -6.68 -32.82 2.50
N GLU A 31 -6.17 -33.09 3.70
CA GLU A 31 -6.14 -32.10 4.79
C GLU A 31 -5.26 -30.89 4.43
N LEU A 32 -4.10 -31.11 3.81
CA LEU A 32 -3.23 -30.03 3.34
C LEU A 32 -3.88 -29.18 2.24
N GLU A 33 -4.62 -29.79 1.32
CA GLU A 33 -5.36 -29.06 0.29
C GLU A 33 -6.46 -28.19 0.92
N GLN A 34 -7.16 -28.72 1.92
CA GLN A 34 -8.17 -27.99 2.66
C GLN A 34 -7.59 -26.79 3.40
N ILE A 35 -6.46 -26.97 4.10
CA ILE A 35 -5.74 -25.89 4.80
C ILE A 35 -5.24 -24.83 3.81
N LYS A 36 -4.71 -25.24 2.65
CA LYS A 36 -4.24 -24.31 1.60
C LYS A 36 -5.38 -23.49 1.03
N LYS A 37 -6.54 -24.12 0.78
CA LYS A 37 -7.73 -23.45 0.26
C LYS A 37 -8.27 -22.41 1.26
N GLU A 38 -8.37 -22.77 2.53
CA GLU A 38 -8.82 -21.87 3.59
C GLU A 38 -7.86 -20.67 3.76
N ARG A 39 -6.54 -20.92 3.78
CA ARG A 39 -5.54 -19.84 3.85
C ARG A 39 -5.53 -18.95 2.63
N ALA A 40 -5.74 -19.49 1.43
CA ALA A 40 -5.80 -18.69 0.21
C ALA A 40 -6.99 -17.72 0.25
N GLU A 41 -8.15 -18.19 0.70
CA GLU A 41 -9.35 -17.37 0.84
C GLU A 41 -9.19 -16.29 1.91
N GLU A 42 -8.65 -16.64 3.08
CA GLU A 42 -8.39 -15.67 4.14
C GLU A 42 -7.35 -14.62 3.72
N LYS A 43 -6.30 -15.05 3.00
CA LYS A 43 -5.27 -14.15 2.48
C LYS A 43 -5.86 -13.16 1.48
N MET A 44 -6.70 -13.63 0.54
CA MET A 44 -7.37 -12.73 -0.41
C MET A 44 -8.28 -11.71 0.29
N ARG A 45 -8.98 -12.12 1.36
CA ARG A 45 -9.81 -11.19 2.15
C ARG A 45 -8.95 -10.14 2.86
N LYS A 46 -7.85 -10.55 3.47
CA LYS A 46 -6.94 -9.66 4.20
C LYS A 46 -6.20 -8.70 3.26
N GLU A 47 -5.78 -9.18 2.09
CA GLU A 47 -5.09 -8.37 1.09
C GLU A 47 -6.00 -7.26 0.55
N ARG A 48 -7.29 -7.56 0.30
CA ARG A 48 -8.27 -6.53 -0.08
C ARG A 48 -8.42 -5.45 1.00
N GLN A 49 -8.48 -5.86 2.28
CA GLN A 49 -8.58 -4.93 3.40
C GLN A 49 -7.32 -4.06 3.53
N GLN A 50 -6.13 -4.65 3.42
CA GLN A 50 -4.87 -3.89 3.45
C GLN A 50 -4.78 -2.89 2.30
N GLN A 51 -5.19 -3.27 1.09
CA GLN A 51 -5.20 -2.35 -0.05
C GLN A 51 -6.13 -1.15 0.20
N GLU A 52 -7.31 -1.37 0.79
CA GLU A 52 -8.22 -0.27 1.17
C GLU A 52 -7.62 0.66 2.23
N GLU A 53 -6.96 0.10 3.25
CA GLU A 53 -6.27 0.88 4.28
C GLU A 53 -5.10 1.69 3.71
N ASP A 54 -4.27 1.07 2.87
CA ASP A 54 -3.13 1.72 2.22
C ASP A 54 -3.59 2.87 1.30
N LEU A 55 -4.68 2.67 0.56
CA LEU A 55 -5.27 3.73 -0.26
C LEU A 55 -5.76 4.89 0.59
N LYS A 56 -6.41 4.61 1.73
CA LYS A 56 -6.89 5.63 2.66
C LYS A 56 -5.75 6.42 3.30
N VAL A 57 -4.67 5.73 3.69
CA VAL A 57 -3.46 6.37 4.22
C VAL A 57 -2.83 7.26 3.15
N LYS A 58 -2.70 6.76 1.93
CA LYS A 58 -2.15 7.52 0.79
C LYS A 58 -2.98 8.76 0.45
N GLU A 59 -4.31 8.65 0.52
CA GLU A 59 -5.21 9.80 0.35
C GLU A 59 -5.02 10.84 1.46
N ALA A 60 -4.95 10.40 2.72
CA ALA A 60 -4.71 11.29 3.85
C ALA A 60 -3.33 11.99 3.78
N GLU A 61 -2.30 11.30 3.31
CA GLU A 61 -0.97 11.86 3.10
C GLU A 61 -0.96 12.87 1.94
N LEU A 62 -1.62 12.56 0.83
CA LEU A 62 -1.78 13.48 -0.30
C LEU A 62 -2.50 14.76 0.14
N MET A 63 -3.55 14.61 0.93
CA MET A 63 -4.32 15.69 1.54
C MET A 63 -3.59 16.39 2.68
N ARG A 64 -2.43 15.93 3.14
CA ARG A 64 -1.62 16.64 4.15
C ARG A 64 -0.42 17.35 3.51
N GLY A 65 0.20 16.72 2.52
CA GLY A 65 1.46 17.16 1.92
C GLY A 65 1.33 18.17 0.78
N ASN A 66 0.14 18.37 0.20
CA ASN A 66 -0.01 19.23 -0.97
C ASN A 66 -0.51 20.65 -0.62
N PRO A 67 0.39 21.66 -0.53
CA PRO A 67 0.00 23.03 -0.24
C PRO A 67 -0.88 23.67 -1.33
N LEU A 68 -0.92 23.12 -2.55
CA LEU A 68 -1.80 23.61 -3.63
C LEU A 68 -3.26 23.20 -3.44
N ILE A 69 -3.50 22.03 -2.82
CA ILE A 69 -4.85 21.53 -2.54
C ILE A 69 -5.33 22.02 -1.16
N ASN A 70 -4.41 22.05 -0.18
CA ASN A 70 -4.74 22.33 1.22
C ASN A 70 -4.84 23.80 1.56
N ASN A 71 -4.29 24.65 0.71
CA ASN A 71 -4.46 26.07 0.81
C ASN A 71 -4.73 26.55 -0.61
N PRO A 72 -5.98 26.84 -0.99
CA PRO A 72 -6.22 27.67 -2.17
C PRO A 72 -5.60 29.01 -1.83
N THR A 73 -4.28 29.15 -2.08
CA THR A 73 -3.53 30.37 -1.87
C THR A 73 -4.23 31.37 -2.75
N SER A 74 -5.12 32.16 -2.15
CA SER A 74 -5.74 33.29 -2.80
C SER A 74 -4.57 34.15 -3.25
N PHE A 75 -4.29 34.11 -4.55
CA PHE A 75 -3.23 34.89 -5.18
C PHE A 75 -3.70 36.33 -5.27
N ASN A 76 -4.04 36.89 -4.11
CA ASN A 76 -4.42 38.27 -3.94
C ASN A 76 -3.14 39.03 -3.67
N VAL A 77 -2.68 39.77 -4.67
CA VAL A 77 -1.56 40.70 -4.54
C VAL A 77 -1.98 41.77 -3.52
N LYS A 78 -1.57 41.58 -2.27
CA LYS A 78 -2.01 42.38 -1.12
C LYS A 78 -1.49 43.82 -1.17
N ARG A 79 -0.37 44.05 -1.89
CA ARG A 79 0.18 45.36 -2.21
C ARG A 79 1.16 45.23 -3.38
N ARG A 80 1.11 46.19 -4.32
CA ARG A 80 2.04 46.24 -5.45
C ARG A 80 3.33 46.93 -4.99
N TRP A 81 4.48 46.45 -5.41
CA TRP A 81 5.77 47.08 -5.10
C TRP A 81 5.86 48.51 -5.67
N ASP A 82 5.17 48.76 -6.78
CA ASP A 82 5.03 50.07 -7.42
C ASP A 82 4.24 51.09 -6.58
N ASP A 83 3.53 50.66 -5.54
CA ASP A 83 2.58 51.50 -4.80
C ASP A 83 3.29 52.55 -3.94
N ASP A 84 4.46 52.23 -3.40
CA ASP A 84 5.30 53.12 -2.55
C ASP A 84 6.26 54.00 -3.36
N VAL A 85 6.20 53.96 -4.70
CA VAL A 85 7.13 54.71 -5.53
C VAL A 85 6.72 56.19 -5.54
N VAL A 86 7.57 57.02 -4.93
CA VAL A 86 7.38 58.48 -4.78
C VAL A 86 7.41 59.25 -6.11
N PHE A 87 7.85 58.60 -7.19
CA PHE A 87 7.90 59.17 -8.54
C PHE A 87 6.96 58.39 -9.47
N LYS A 88 5.77 58.94 -9.73
CA LYS A 88 4.83 58.43 -10.75
C LYS A 88 5.02 59.22 -12.05
N ASN A 89 4.68 58.61 -13.20
CA ASN A 89 4.86 59.15 -14.55
C ASN A 89 4.54 60.66 -14.64
N GLN A 90 5.59 61.51 -14.67
CA GLN A 90 5.48 62.97 -14.56
C GLN A 90 5.24 63.65 -15.92
N ALA A 91 5.08 62.88 -16.98
CA ALA A 91 4.81 63.39 -18.32
C ALA A 91 3.38 63.94 -18.40
N ARG A 92 3.25 65.26 -18.27
CA ARG A 92 2.10 66.03 -18.76
C ARG A 92 2.58 67.17 -19.63
#